data_AF-A0A0C3AYL6-F1
#
_entry.id   AF-A0A0C3AYL6-F1
#
_cell.length_a   1.000
_cell.length_b   1.000
_cell.length_c   1.000
_cell.angle_alpha   90.00
_cell.angle_beta   90.00
_cell.angle_gamma   90.00
#
_symmetry.space_group_name_H-M   'P 1'
#
loop_
_entity.id
_entity.type
_entity.pdbx_description
1 polymer ?
#
loop_
_entity_poly.entity_id
_entity_poly.type
_entity_poly.pdbx_seq_one_letter_code
_entity_poly.pdbx_strand_id
1 'polypeptide(L)'
;VMGPTGSGKYSFINLISGSNLRVGEDLKSCTKAVETSSTFELDGQRVVLVDTPGFDDTTKSDADVLRLVSHYLVTSWVSSKRPFAGILYFHRISDFRMGGISRRNFQVFRELCGDTTLANVVIVTNMWGEVTPALGNKREQQLVADDMFFAPAIAAGAKHLRHHDTIESAEAILHQIVHNTPLTFKIQEEIVDGKNNLNQTAAGGMLFSDLQAMEERHRREKEEMQLQM
;
A
#
# COMPACT_ATOMS: atom_id res chain seq x y z
N VAL A 1 -4.22 5.73 0.23
CA VAL A 1 -3.21 5.36 1.26
C VAL A 1 -3.18 3.85 1.30
N MET A 2 -2.01 3.23 1.09
CA MET A 2 -1.83 1.78 0.97
C MET A 2 -0.76 1.29 1.95
N GLY A 3 -0.65 -0.02 2.16
CA GLY A 3 0.29 -0.63 3.10
C GLY A 3 -0.35 -1.77 3.90
N PRO A 4 0.42 -2.54 4.68
CA PRO A 4 -0.08 -3.71 5.37
C PRO A 4 -1.07 -3.34 6.48
N THR A 5 -1.87 -4.32 6.94
CA THR A 5 -2.75 -4.15 8.11
C THR A 5 -1.94 -3.75 9.35
N GLY A 6 -2.49 -2.82 10.15
CA GLY A 6 -1.81 -2.32 11.35
C GLY A 6 -0.67 -1.32 11.12
N SER A 7 -0.40 -0.89 9.87
CA SER A 7 0.67 0.07 9.57
C SER A 7 0.38 1.54 9.92
N GLY A 8 -0.79 1.85 10.47
CA GLY A 8 -1.15 3.21 10.89
C GLY A 8 -1.90 4.05 9.84
N LYS A 9 -2.32 3.47 8.71
CA LYS A 9 -3.08 4.16 7.65
C LYS A 9 -4.31 4.91 8.19
N TYR A 10 -5.15 4.22 8.97
CA TYR A 10 -6.35 4.78 9.58
C TYR A 10 -6.05 5.94 10.52
N SER A 11 -5.13 5.71 11.47
CA SER A 11 -4.74 6.71 12.46
C SER A 11 -4.18 7.95 11.79
N PHE A 12 -3.34 7.79 10.77
CA PHE A 12 -2.81 8.89 9.97
C PHE A 12 -3.93 9.71 9.31
N ILE A 13 -4.88 9.04 8.63
CA ILE A 13 -5.97 9.73 7.93
C ILE A 13 -6.83 10.50 8.92
N ASN A 14 -7.30 9.86 10.00
CA ASN A 14 -8.13 10.52 11.01
C ASN A 14 -7.40 11.69 11.68
N LEU A 15 -6.11 11.54 11.97
CA LEU A 15 -5.27 12.58 12.57
C LEU A 15 -5.22 13.84 11.70
N ILE A 16 -4.95 13.68 10.40
CA ILE A 16 -4.71 14.81 9.50
C ILE A 16 -5.99 15.42 8.93
N SER A 17 -7.03 14.61 8.73
CA SER A 17 -8.30 15.09 8.15
C SER A 17 -9.34 15.50 9.19
N GLY A 18 -9.10 15.24 10.47
CA GLY A 18 -10.09 15.40 11.54
C GLY A 18 -11.33 14.50 11.36
N SER A 19 -11.23 13.46 10.52
CA SER A 19 -12.33 12.54 10.26
C SER A 19 -12.48 11.51 11.38
N ASN A 20 -13.70 10.98 11.52
CA ASN A 20 -13.99 9.83 12.38
C ASN A 20 -14.28 8.59 11.52
N LEU A 21 -13.33 8.23 10.65
CA LEU A 21 -13.40 6.93 9.98
C LEU A 21 -13.35 5.84 11.06
N ARG A 22 -14.19 4.80 10.95
CA ARG A 22 -14.34 3.79 12.00
C ARG A 22 -13.00 3.09 12.25
N VAL A 23 -12.42 3.35 13.43
CA VAL A 23 -11.26 2.60 13.93
C VAL A 23 -11.75 1.23 14.36
N GLY A 24 -11.16 0.18 13.79
CA GLY A 24 -11.30 -1.16 14.33
C GLY A 24 -10.39 -1.33 15.51
N GLU A 25 -10.94 -1.29 16.72
CA GLU A 25 -10.21 -1.67 17.94
C GLU A 25 -10.02 -3.19 18.06
N ASP A 26 -10.65 -3.98 17.19
CA ASP A 26 -10.51 -5.44 17.14
C ASP A 26 -9.36 -5.90 16.22
N LEU A 27 -8.73 -7.02 16.56
CA LEU A 27 -7.75 -7.77 15.74
C LEU A 27 -8.26 -8.16 14.32
N LYS A 28 -9.51 -7.83 13.98
CA LYS A 28 -10.13 -8.01 12.68
C LYS A 28 -10.19 -6.67 11.96
N SER A 29 -9.47 -6.59 10.84
CA SER A 29 -9.46 -5.44 9.92
C SER A 29 -10.86 -4.87 9.68
N CYS A 30 -11.07 -3.61 10.07
CA CYS A 30 -12.39 -2.97 10.06
C CYS A 30 -12.82 -2.40 8.70
N THR A 31 -11.92 -2.25 7.74
CA THR A 31 -12.29 -1.81 6.39
C THR A 31 -12.73 -2.97 5.53
N LYS A 32 -14.05 -3.12 5.45
CA LYS A 32 -14.68 -4.01 4.48
C LYS A 32 -14.68 -3.41 3.06
N ALA A 33 -14.45 -2.10 2.92
CA ALA A 33 -14.46 -1.37 1.66
C ALA A 33 -13.42 -0.23 1.66
N VAL A 34 -13.18 0.36 0.49
CA VAL A 34 -12.43 1.61 0.32
C VAL A 34 -13.26 2.77 0.88
N GLU A 35 -12.69 3.59 1.74
CA GLU A 35 -13.36 4.73 2.39
C GLU A 35 -12.64 6.04 2.08
N THR A 36 -13.33 7.17 2.16
CA THR A 36 -12.75 8.49 1.92
C THR A 36 -12.86 9.36 3.16
N SER A 37 -11.80 10.10 3.48
CA SER A 37 -11.83 11.11 4.53
C SER A 37 -12.82 12.24 4.21
N SER A 38 -13.19 13.00 5.24
CA SER A 38 -13.70 14.35 5.05
C SER A 38 -12.70 15.17 4.25
N THR A 39 -13.20 16.09 3.42
CA THR A 39 -12.34 17.04 2.71
C THR A 39 -11.75 18.03 3.72
N PHE A 40 -10.45 18.27 3.63
CA PHE A 40 -9.73 19.27 4.43
C PHE A 40 -8.85 20.12 3.52
N GLU A 41 -8.33 21.22 4.04
CA GLU A 41 -7.44 22.13 3.33
C GLU A 41 -5.99 21.91 3.77
N LEU A 42 -5.07 21.84 2.80
CA LEU A 42 -3.63 21.81 3.04
C LEU A 42 -2.94 22.57 1.90
N ASP A 43 -2.07 23.53 2.21
CA ASP A 43 -1.38 24.38 1.23
C ASP A 43 -2.32 25.03 0.19
N GLY A 44 -3.50 25.46 0.64
CA GLY A 44 -4.54 26.05 -0.23
C GLY A 44 -5.20 25.07 -1.20
N GLN A 45 -4.94 23.77 -1.07
CA GLN A 45 -5.57 22.71 -1.84
C GLN A 45 -6.62 21.96 -1.02
N ARG A 46 -7.71 21.56 -1.67
CA ARG A 46 -8.69 20.65 -1.06
C ARG A 46 -8.19 19.21 -1.20
N VAL A 47 -7.93 18.58 -0.07
CA VAL A 47 -7.40 17.22 0.01
C VAL A 47 -8.52 16.26 0.44
N VAL A 48 -8.56 15.10 -0.23
CA VAL A 48 -9.35 13.94 0.19
C VAL A 48 -8.41 12.74 0.22
N LEU A 49 -8.32 12.08 1.36
CA LEU A 49 -7.56 10.84 1.49
C LEU A 49 -8.47 9.65 1.27
N VAL A 50 -7.99 8.73 0.45
CA VAL A 50 -8.66 7.45 0.20
C VAL A 50 -7.99 6.40 1.07
N ASP A 51 -8.73 5.90 2.04
CA ASP A 51 -8.30 4.75 2.82
C ASP A 51 -8.57 3.46 2.05
N THR A 52 -7.61 2.54 2.08
CA THR A 52 -7.76 1.20 1.50
C THR A 52 -7.57 0.13 2.56
N PRO A 53 -8.25 -1.03 2.41
CA PRO A 53 -7.92 -2.23 3.18
C PRO A 53 -6.41 -2.52 3.13
N GLY A 54 -5.88 -3.06 4.23
CA GLY A 54 -4.47 -3.44 4.28
C GLY A 54 -4.21 -4.69 3.44
N PHE A 55 -3.05 -4.75 2.79
CA PHE A 55 -2.49 -6.05 2.37
C PHE A 55 -2.10 -6.84 3.63
N ASP A 56 -2.02 -8.17 3.56
CA ASP A 56 -1.83 -9.02 4.75
C ASP A 56 -2.98 -8.86 5.78
N ASP A 57 -4.22 -8.91 5.29
CA ASP A 57 -5.44 -8.86 6.10
C ASP A 57 -5.86 -10.28 6.49
N THR A 58 -6.20 -10.51 7.77
CA THR A 58 -6.65 -11.82 8.26
C THR A 58 -8.04 -12.22 7.75
N THR A 59 -8.77 -11.27 7.18
CA THR A 59 -10.16 -11.41 6.72
C THR A 59 -10.31 -11.33 5.20
N LYS A 60 -9.31 -10.81 4.47
CA LYS A 60 -9.34 -10.65 3.01
C LYS A 60 -8.04 -11.13 2.40
N SER A 61 -8.14 -11.80 1.24
CA SER A 61 -6.94 -12.14 0.48
C SER A 61 -6.31 -10.88 -0.13
N ASP A 62 -5.00 -10.91 -0.37
CA ASP A 62 -4.32 -9.81 -1.09
C ASP A 62 -4.92 -9.57 -2.48
N ALA A 63 -5.47 -10.61 -3.13
CA ALA A 63 -6.18 -10.50 -4.40
C ALA A 63 -7.50 -9.71 -4.26
N ASP A 64 -8.23 -9.89 -3.17
CA ASP A 64 -9.44 -9.11 -2.88
C ASP A 64 -9.11 -7.64 -2.59
N VAL A 65 -8.03 -7.41 -1.83
CA VAL A 65 -7.52 -6.05 -1.55
C VAL A 65 -7.13 -5.37 -2.86
N LEU A 66 -6.35 -6.04 -3.70
CA LEU A 66 -5.97 -5.53 -5.03
C LEU A 66 -7.22 -5.24 -5.87
N ARG A 67 -8.23 -6.12 -5.86
CA ARG A 67 -9.48 -5.92 -6.61
C ARG A 67 -10.22 -4.67 -6.17
N LEU A 68 -10.36 -4.45 -4.86
CA LEU A 68 -11.03 -3.28 -4.31
C LEU A 68 -10.31 -1.99 -4.67
N VAL A 69 -8.98 -1.96 -4.52
CA VAL A 69 -8.16 -0.80 -4.88
C VAL A 69 -8.25 -0.51 -6.38
N SER A 70 -8.06 -1.53 -7.22
CA SER A 70 -8.08 -1.39 -8.69
C SER A 70 -9.44 -0.90 -9.17
N HIS A 71 -10.52 -1.47 -8.65
CA HIS A 71 -11.88 -1.05 -8.98
C HIS A 71 -12.11 0.42 -8.62
N TYR A 72 -11.64 0.87 -7.44
CA TYR A 72 -11.77 2.26 -7.02
C TYR A 72 -10.96 3.21 -7.92
N LEU A 73 -9.71 2.86 -8.23
CA LEU A 73 -8.84 3.66 -9.11
C LEU A 73 -9.44 3.80 -10.52
N VAL A 74 -9.91 2.71 -11.12
CA VAL A 74 -10.52 2.71 -12.45
C VAL A 74 -11.84 3.46 -12.46
N THR A 75 -12.73 3.20 -11.50
CA THR A 75 -14.04 3.86 -11.45
C THR A 75 -13.91 5.37 -11.25
N SER A 76 -12.98 5.81 -10.39
CA SER A 76 -12.71 7.23 -10.14
C SER A 76 -12.20 7.91 -11.41
N TRP A 77 -11.29 7.25 -12.15
CA TRP A 77 -10.77 7.76 -13.41
C TRP A 77 -11.85 7.87 -14.49
N VAL A 78 -12.55 6.76 -14.78
CA VAL A 78 -13.53 6.68 -15.87
C VAL A 78 -14.73 7.58 -15.61
N SER A 79 -15.25 7.60 -14.38
CA SER A 79 -16.52 8.28 -14.07
C SER A 79 -16.35 9.75 -13.76
N SER A 80 -15.24 10.13 -13.12
CA SER A 80 -15.08 11.50 -12.60
C SER A 80 -13.90 12.25 -13.18
N LYS A 81 -13.07 11.60 -14.00
CA LYS A 81 -11.80 12.15 -14.53
C LYS A 81 -10.96 12.81 -13.44
N ARG A 82 -11.08 12.32 -12.19
CA ARG A 82 -10.33 12.83 -11.05
C ARG A 82 -9.02 12.07 -11.00
N PRO A 83 -7.90 12.74 -11.26
CA PRO A 83 -6.62 12.06 -11.24
C PRO A 83 -6.11 12.04 -9.78
N PHE A 84 -5.27 11.05 -9.45
CA PHE A 84 -4.68 10.93 -8.12
C PHE A 84 -3.36 11.71 -8.07
N ALA A 85 -3.22 12.61 -7.09
CA ALA A 85 -1.99 13.38 -6.91
C ALA A 85 -0.81 12.50 -6.47
N GLY A 86 -1.08 11.39 -5.77
CA GLY A 86 -0.06 10.43 -5.37
C GLY A 86 -0.57 9.31 -4.49
N ILE A 87 0.34 8.41 -4.10
CA ILE A 87 0.06 7.33 -3.15
C ILE A 87 1.01 7.43 -1.96
N LEU A 88 0.45 7.28 -0.76
CA LEU A 88 1.22 7.01 0.44
C LEU A 88 1.29 5.49 0.66
N TYR A 89 2.49 4.92 0.72
CA TYR A 89 2.71 3.52 1.08
C TYR A 89 3.26 3.42 2.50
N PHE A 90 2.47 2.90 3.43
CA PHE A 90 2.85 2.77 4.83
C PHE A 90 3.59 1.46 5.11
N HIS A 91 4.59 1.53 5.99
CA HIS A 91 5.34 0.40 6.50
C HIS A 91 5.66 0.59 7.99
N ARG A 92 5.59 -0.47 8.79
CA ARG A 92 5.96 -0.41 10.22
C ARG A 92 7.45 -0.61 10.38
N ILE A 93 8.13 0.34 11.00
CA ILE A 93 9.56 0.17 11.33
C ILE A 93 9.78 -0.89 12.43
N SER A 94 8.73 -1.21 13.19
CA SER A 94 8.75 -2.21 14.26
C SER A 94 8.77 -3.65 13.77
N ASP A 95 8.45 -3.91 12.50
CA ASP A 95 8.49 -5.25 11.92
C ASP A 95 9.93 -5.81 11.97
N PHE A 96 10.08 -6.95 12.67
CA PHE A 96 11.39 -7.54 12.96
C PHE A 96 12.15 -8.01 11.73
N ARG A 97 11.42 -8.31 10.66
CA ARG A 97 11.93 -8.65 9.33
C ARG A 97 10.93 -8.09 8.32
N MET A 98 11.43 -7.55 7.21
CA MET A 98 10.66 -7.59 5.98
C MET A 98 10.56 -9.06 5.56
N GLY A 99 9.58 -9.76 6.11
CA GLY A 99 9.27 -11.14 5.74
C GLY A 99 8.91 -11.24 4.25
N GLY A 100 8.88 -12.46 3.71
CA GLY A 100 8.52 -12.69 2.31
C GLY A 100 7.20 -12.02 1.93
N ILE A 101 6.23 -11.97 2.84
CA ILE A 101 4.92 -11.32 2.65
C ILE A 101 5.05 -9.80 2.47
N SER A 102 5.82 -9.12 3.34
CA SER A 102 5.97 -7.65 3.24
C SER A 102 6.72 -7.25 1.95
N ARG A 103 7.76 -8.00 1.58
CA ARG A 103 8.46 -7.85 0.30
C ARG A 103 7.51 -8.02 -0.89
N ARG A 104 6.73 -9.09 -0.87
CA ARG A 104 5.75 -9.41 -1.92
C ARG A 104 4.69 -8.33 -2.06
N ASN A 105 4.14 -7.85 -0.94
CA ASN A 105 3.14 -6.78 -0.94
C ASN A 105 3.71 -5.48 -1.51
N PHE A 106 4.98 -5.18 -1.23
CA PHE A 106 5.66 -4.03 -1.83
C PHE A 106 5.87 -4.20 -3.35
N GLN A 107 6.21 -5.41 -3.82
CA GLN A 107 6.33 -5.69 -5.25
C GLN A 107 4.99 -5.54 -5.99
N VAL A 108 3.90 -6.09 -5.44
CA VAL A 108 2.54 -5.92 -5.99
C VAL A 108 2.17 -4.45 -6.05
N PHE A 109 2.48 -3.68 -5.00
CA PHE A 109 2.29 -2.24 -5.00
C PHE A 109 3.09 -1.53 -6.11
N ARG A 110 4.36 -1.88 -6.31
CA ARG A 110 5.18 -1.31 -7.39
C ARG A 110 4.61 -1.62 -8.76
N GLU A 111 4.17 -2.84 -9.02
CA GLU A 111 3.54 -3.21 -10.30
C GLU A 111 2.20 -2.51 -10.51
N LEU A 112 1.43 -2.28 -9.44
CA LEU A 112 0.19 -1.50 -9.52
C LEU A 112 0.47 -0.06 -9.96
N CYS A 113 1.52 0.56 -9.41
CA CYS A 113 1.91 1.93 -9.74
C CYS A 113 2.53 2.02 -11.14
N GLY A 114 3.50 1.15 -11.45
CA GLY A 114 4.42 1.31 -12.56
C GLY A 114 5.53 2.32 -12.26
N ASP A 115 6.71 2.13 -12.85
CA ASP A 115 7.90 2.90 -12.50
C ASP A 115 7.76 4.42 -12.76
N THR A 116 6.97 4.82 -13.76
CA THR A 116 6.72 6.23 -14.10
C THR A 116 5.96 6.99 -13.01
N THR A 117 5.07 6.32 -12.27
CA THR A 117 4.25 6.97 -11.24
C THR A 117 4.88 6.92 -9.85
N LEU A 118 6.00 6.23 -9.69
CA LEU A 118 6.72 6.16 -8.40
C LEU A 118 7.22 7.54 -7.96
N ALA A 119 7.44 8.49 -8.88
CA ALA A 119 7.71 9.90 -8.54
C ALA A 119 6.58 10.56 -7.73
N ASN A 120 5.33 10.07 -7.83
CA ASN A 120 4.18 10.52 -7.05
C ASN A 120 3.92 9.63 -5.82
N VAL A 121 4.87 8.79 -5.43
CA VAL A 121 4.77 7.92 -4.25
C VAL A 121 5.61 8.47 -3.09
N VAL A 122 5.01 8.45 -1.91
CA VAL A 122 5.74 8.62 -0.65
C VAL A 122 5.65 7.33 0.15
N ILE A 123 6.79 6.72 0.40
CA ILE A 123 6.94 5.61 1.33
C ILE A 123 7.04 6.19 2.73
N VAL A 124 6.12 5.79 3.60
CA VAL A 124 5.99 6.28 4.97
C VAL A 124 6.36 5.17 5.93
N THR A 125 7.41 5.37 6.72
CA THR A 125 7.71 4.50 7.86
C THR A 125 7.04 5.03 9.12
N ASN A 126 6.27 4.18 9.80
CA ASN A 126 5.55 4.52 11.04
C ASN A 126 5.91 3.57 12.20
N MET A 127 5.28 3.74 13.37
CA MET A 127 5.50 2.96 14.60
C MET A 127 6.91 3.17 15.18
N TRP A 128 7.47 4.36 15.02
CA TRP A 128 8.80 4.70 15.53
C TRP A 128 8.88 4.68 17.06
N GLY A 129 7.76 4.86 17.76
CA GLY A 129 7.67 4.73 19.22
C GLY A 129 7.80 3.28 19.74
N GLU A 130 7.67 2.27 18.89
CA GLU A 130 7.75 0.86 19.27
C GLU A 130 9.18 0.29 19.25
N VAL A 131 10.16 1.06 18.75
CA VAL A 131 11.55 0.63 18.63
C VAL A 131 12.51 1.64 19.24
N THR A 132 13.69 1.18 19.63
CA THR A 132 14.76 2.11 20.01
C THR A 132 15.25 2.89 18.78
N PRO A 133 15.69 4.16 18.94
CA PRO A 133 16.21 4.94 17.82
C PRO A 133 17.32 4.24 17.04
N ALA A 134 18.23 3.55 17.73
CA ALA A 134 19.31 2.80 17.11
C ALA A 134 18.80 1.65 16.22
N LEU A 135 17.81 0.89 16.70
CA LEU A 135 17.22 -0.21 15.93
C LEU A 135 16.41 0.32 14.74
N GLY A 136 15.59 1.35 14.96
CA GLY A 136 14.80 2.00 13.90
C GLY A 136 15.68 2.56 12.79
N ASN A 137 16.74 3.30 13.13
CA ASN A 137 17.70 3.84 12.16
C ASN A 137 18.40 2.73 11.36
N LYS A 138 18.81 1.65 12.02
CA LYS A 138 19.43 0.50 11.34
C LYS A 138 18.47 -0.15 10.34
N ARG A 139 17.20 -0.34 10.73
CA ARG A 139 16.17 -0.94 9.87
C ARG A 139 15.84 -0.03 8.69
N GLU A 140 15.67 1.25 8.92
CA GLU A 140 15.43 2.22 7.85
C GLU A 140 16.57 2.21 6.82
N GLN A 141 17.82 2.24 7.28
CA GLN A 141 18.98 2.16 6.38
C GLN A 141 18.94 0.90 5.51
N GLN A 142 18.56 -0.24 6.08
CA GLN A 142 18.39 -1.47 5.30
C GLN A 142 17.25 -1.35 4.28
N LEU A 143 16.10 -0.82 4.70
CA LEU A 143 14.92 -0.64 3.85
C LEU A 143 15.20 0.24 2.63
N VAL A 144 15.95 1.33 2.81
CA VAL A 144 16.24 2.28 1.72
C VAL A 144 17.41 1.87 0.82
N ALA A 145 18.27 0.96 1.27
CA ALA A 145 19.49 0.57 0.56
C ALA A 145 19.42 -0.79 -0.16
N ASP A 146 18.48 -1.66 0.21
CA ASP A 146 18.37 -3.01 -0.36
C ASP A 146 17.47 -3.01 -1.61
N ASP A 147 17.95 -3.59 -2.70
CA ASP A 147 17.23 -3.74 -3.97
C ASP A 147 15.98 -4.64 -3.85
N MET A 148 15.87 -5.43 -2.77
CA MET A 148 14.68 -6.21 -2.46
C MET A 148 13.61 -5.39 -1.70
N PHE A 149 13.93 -4.16 -1.28
CA PHE A 149 13.07 -3.28 -0.49
C PHE A 149 12.75 -1.98 -1.24
N PHE A 150 12.94 -0.82 -0.60
CA PHE A 150 12.50 0.47 -1.13
C PHE A 150 13.49 1.08 -2.10
N ALA A 151 14.74 0.60 -2.15
CA ALA A 151 15.78 1.17 -3.01
C ALA A 151 15.35 1.33 -4.47
N PRO A 152 14.70 0.33 -5.13
CA PRO A 152 14.28 0.49 -6.52
C PRO A 152 13.19 1.55 -6.71
N ALA A 153 12.28 1.69 -5.75
CA ALA A 153 11.23 2.70 -5.83
C ALA A 153 11.78 4.10 -5.59
N ILE A 154 12.72 4.23 -4.65
CA ILE A 154 13.44 5.49 -4.39
C ILE A 154 14.26 5.89 -5.62
N ALA A 155 14.93 4.93 -6.27
CA ALA A 155 15.65 5.16 -7.51
C ALA A 155 14.73 5.62 -8.67
N ALA A 156 13.47 5.17 -8.67
CA ALA A 156 12.43 5.59 -9.61
C ALA A 156 11.72 6.92 -9.22
N GLY A 157 12.17 7.59 -8.15
CA GLY A 157 11.68 8.91 -7.74
C GLY A 157 10.74 8.92 -6.54
N ALA A 158 10.42 7.77 -5.96
CA ALA A 158 9.64 7.74 -4.73
C ALA A 158 10.40 8.41 -3.58
N LYS A 159 9.66 9.16 -2.76
CA LYS A 159 10.21 9.79 -1.56
C LYS A 159 10.04 8.87 -0.36
N HIS A 160 10.92 8.97 0.62
CA HIS A 160 10.82 8.24 1.89
C HIS A 160 10.78 9.21 3.07
N LEU A 161 9.75 9.11 3.92
CA LEU A 161 9.57 9.97 5.10
C LEU A 161 9.15 9.14 6.32
N ARG A 162 9.50 9.65 7.51
CA ARG A 162 9.07 9.08 8.80
C ARG A 162 7.81 9.78 9.29
N HIS A 163 6.80 9.01 9.67
CA HIS A 163 5.68 9.52 10.45
C HIS A 163 5.96 9.28 11.94
N HIS A 164 5.74 10.31 12.76
CA HIS A 164 5.99 10.26 14.21
C HIS A 164 4.68 10.33 15.00
N ASP A 165 3.56 9.93 14.38
CA ASP A 165 2.21 9.99 14.95
C ASP A 165 1.80 11.42 15.38
N THR A 166 2.35 12.45 14.71
CA THR A 166 2.01 13.87 14.94
C THR A 166 1.45 14.53 13.68
N ILE A 167 0.64 15.58 13.86
CA ILE A 167 0.08 16.38 12.76
C ILE A 167 1.20 16.95 11.90
N GLU A 168 2.27 17.48 12.49
CA GLU A 168 3.37 18.13 11.76
C GLU A 168 4.08 17.13 10.84
N SER A 169 4.30 15.90 11.31
CA SER A 169 4.87 14.86 10.45
C SER A 169 3.90 14.40 9.36
N ALA A 170 2.58 14.43 9.61
CA ALA A 170 1.58 14.11 8.61
C ALA A 170 1.44 15.19 7.52
N GLU A 171 1.43 16.46 7.90
CA GLU A 171 1.48 17.61 6.98
C GLU A 171 2.75 17.54 6.12
N ALA A 172 3.92 17.32 6.73
CA ALA A 172 5.18 17.20 6.01
C ALA A 172 5.17 16.08 4.95
N ILE A 173 4.50 14.96 5.24
CA ILE A 173 4.29 13.87 4.28
C ILE A 173 3.37 14.29 3.14
N LEU A 174 2.23 14.94 3.45
CA LEU A 174 1.27 15.35 2.43
C LEU A 174 1.78 16.50 1.56
N HIS A 175 2.61 17.40 2.08
CA HIS A 175 3.27 18.46 1.31
C HIS A 175 4.10 17.88 0.14
N GLN A 176 4.58 16.64 0.27
CA GLN A 176 5.35 15.99 -0.80
C GLN A 176 4.51 15.55 -2.00
N ILE A 177 3.17 15.52 -1.87
CA ILE A 177 2.25 15.01 -2.89
C ILE A 177 1.18 16.00 -3.33
N VAL A 178 0.80 16.96 -2.48
CA VAL A 178 -0.38 17.81 -2.71
C VAL A 178 -0.29 18.69 -3.98
N HIS A 179 0.93 19.01 -4.41
CA HIS A 179 1.21 19.78 -5.63
C HIS A 179 1.74 18.96 -6.79
N ASN A 180 1.77 17.63 -6.67
CA ASN A 180 2.24 16.78 -7.76
C ASN A 180 1.31 16.89 -8.97
N THR A 181 1.89 16.84 -10.17
CA THR A 181 1.10 16.64 -11.38
C THR A 181 0.56 15.21 -11.34
N PRO A 182 -0.76 15.00 -11.34
CA PRO A 182 -1.33 13.66 -11.24
C PRO A 182 -0.93 12.77 -12.42
N LEU A 183 -0.59 11.52 -12.14
CA LEU A 183 -0.20 10.51 -13.13
C LEU A 183 -1.15 9.32 -13.06
N THR A 184 -1.38 8.68 -14.20
CA THR A 184 -2.21 7.46 -14.29
C THR A 184 -1.38 6.25 -13.85
N PHE A 185 -1.89 5.45 -12.92
CA PHE A 185 -1.20 4.24 -12.48
C PHE A 185 -1.26 3.15 -13.55
N LYS A 186 -0.19 2.34 -13.66
CA LYS A 186 -0.08 1.23 -14.62
C LYS A 186 -1.31 0.33 -14.62
N ILE A 187 -1.87 0.01 -13.45
CA ILE A 187 -3.06 -0.84 -13.36
C ILE A 187 -4.30 -0.23 -14.03
N GLN A 188 -4.42 1.10 -14.04
CA GLN A 188 -5.53 1.79 -14.70
C GLN A 188 -5.37 1.68 -16.22
N GLU A 189 -4.16 1.88 -16.73
CA GLU A 189 -3.84 1.74 -18.16
C GLU A 189 -4.05 0.29 -18.63
N GLU A 190 -3.55 -0.69 -17.87
CA GLU A 190 -3.70 -2.12 -18.21
C GLU A 190 -5.18 -2.55 -18.28
N ILE A 191 -6.02 -2.08 -17.35
CA ILE A 191 -7.44 -2.44 -17.31
C ILE A 191 -8.26 -1.65 -18.34
N VAL A 192 -8.05 -0.34 -18.43
CA VAL A 192 -8.89 0.53 -19.27
C VAL A 192 -8.46 0.48 -20.73
N ASP A 193 -7.18 0.72 -21.00
CA ASP A 193 -6.65 0.82 -22.36
C ASP A 193 -6.28 -0.57 -22.89
N GLY A 194 -5.67 -1.40 -22.05
CA GLY A 194 -5.32 -2.78 -22.36
C GLY A 194 -6.52 -3.73 -22.40
N LYS A 195 -7.69 -3.32 -21.87
CA LYS A 195 -8.89 -4.17 -21.71
C LYS A 195 -8.61 -5.50 -20.98
N ASN A 196 -7.60 -5.51 -20.12
CA ASN A 196 -7.22 -6.70 -19.37
C ASN A 196 -8.18 -6.93 -18.20
N ASN A 197 -8.45 -8.20 -17.91
CA ASN A 197 -9.01 -8.56 -16.61
C ASN A 197 -7.95 -8.35 -15.51
N LEU A 198 -8.38 -8.16 -14.26
CA LEU A 198 -7.46 -7.90 -13.15
C LEU A 198 -6.35 -8.96 -13.03
N ASN A 199 -6.68 -10.24 -13.24
CA ASN A 199 -5.71 -11.34 -13.19
C ASN A 199 -4.67 -11.32 -14.32
N GLN A 200 -4.88 -10.53 -15.37
CA GLN A 200 -3.97 -10.36 -16.51
C GLN A 200 -3.07 -9.12 -16.36
N THR A 201 -3.34 -8.26 -15.38
CA THR A 201 -2.48 -7.10 -15.04
C THR A 201 -1.15 -7.57 -14.47
N ALA A 202 -0.09 -6.76 -14.51
CA ALA A 202 1.19 -7.15 -13.92
C ALA A 202 1.06 -7.43 -12.42
N ALA A 203 0.36 -6.56 -11.68
CA ALA A 203 0.12 -6.72 -10.25
C ALA A 203 -0.75 -7.95 -9.93
N GLY A 204 -1.82 -8.17 -10.70
CA GLY A 204 -2.70 -9.32 -10.54
C GLY A 204 -2.00 -10.63 -10.89
N GLY A 205 -1.30 -10.67 -12.02
CA GLY A 205 -0.57 -11.84 -12.49
C GLY A 205 0.39 -12.39 -11.44
N MET A 206 1.14 -11.51 -10.76
CA MET A 206 2.00 -11.91 -9.64
C MET A 206 1.22 -12.57 -8.48
N LEU A 207 0.07 -12.00 -8.08
CA LEU A 207 -0.74 -12.60 -7.02
C LEU A 207 -1.31 -13.96 -7.42
N PHE A 208 -1.78 -14.10 -8.66
CA PHE A 208 -2.39 -15.34 -9.16
C PHE A 208 -1.37 -16.45 -9.42
N SER A 209 -0.20 -16.15 -9.97
CA SER A 209 0.86 -17.16 -10.18
C SER A 209 1.31 -17.78 -8.87
N ASP A 210 1.39 -16.98 -7.83
CA ASP A 210 1.81 -17.41 -6.51
C ASP A 210 0.73 -18.23 -5.79
N LEU A 211 -0.55 -17.87 -5.95
CA LEU A 211 -1.67 -18.68 -5.45
C LEU A 211 -1.62 -20.08 -6.07
N GLN A 212 -1.39 -20.18 -7.38
CA GLN A 212 -1.23 -21.46 -8.07
C GLN A 212 -0.02 -22.24 -7.56
N ALA A 213 1.13 -21.59 -7.37
CA ALA A 213 2.32 -22.24 -6.82
C ALA A 213 2.11 -22.76 -5.40
N MET A 214 1.36 -22.02 -4.56
CA MET A 214 1.02 -22.42 -3.21
C MET A 214 0.03 -23.59 -3.17
N GLU A 215 -1.00 -23.57 -4.02
CA GLU A 215 -1.95 -24.67 -4.18
C GLU A 215 -1.26 -25.96 -4.62
N GLU A 216 -0.36 -25.86 -5.61
CA GLU A 216 0.41 -26.99 -6.11
C GLU A 216 1.34 -27.58 -5.04
N ARG A 217 1.98 -26.72 -4.23
CA ARG A 217 2.80 -27.17 -3.10
C ARG A 217 1.96 -27.89 -2.05
N HIS A 218 0.82 -27.32 -1.65
CA HIS A 218 -0.08 -27.97 -0.69
C HIS A 218 -0.67 -29.27 -1.21
N ARG A 219 -0.93 -29.37 -2.51
CA ARG A 219 -1.36 -30.61 -3.16
C ARG A 219 -0.30 -31.70 -3.01
N ARG A 220 0.96 -31.39 -3.32
CA ARG A 220 2.10 -32.31 -3.16
C ARG A 220 2.30 -32.74 -1.71
N GLU A 221 2.26 -31.80 -0.76
CA GLU A 221 2.40 -32.09 0.67
C GLU A 221 1.27 -33.03 1.18
N LYS A 222 0.04 -32.85 0.68
CA LYS A 222 -1.09 -33.77 0.99
C LYS A 222 -0.90 -35.15 0.38
N GLU A 223 -0.44 -35.25 -0.86
CA GLU A 223 -0.16 -36.51 -1.54
C GLU A 223 0.97 -37.28 -0.82
N GLU A 224 2.03 -36.60 -0.39
CA GLU A 224 3.14 -37.18 0.38
C GLU A 224 2.69 -37.69 1.76
N MET A 225 1.84 -36.93 2.47
CA MET A 225 1.27 -37.38 3.75
C MET A 225 0.35 -38.59 3.60
N GLN A 226 -0.41 -38.68 2.51
CA GLN A 226 -1.28 -39.83 2.24
C GLN A 226 -0.50 -41.10 1.86
N LEU A 227 0.69 -40.96 1.26
CA LEU A 227 1.59 -42.07 0.94
C LEU A 227 2.37 -42.60 2.15
N GLN A 228 2.42 -41.85 3.26
CA GLN A 228 3.09 -42.24 4.50
C GLN A 228 2.15 -42.88 5.55
N MET A 229 0.85 -43.00 5.25
CA MET A 229 -0.14 -43.74 6.05
C MET A 229 -0.39 -45.13 5.48
#